data_AF-R7MHD1-F1
#
_entry.id   AF-R7MHD1-F1
#
_cell.length_a   1.000
_cell.length_b   1.000
_cell.length_c   1.000
_cell.angle_alpha   90.00
_cell.angle_beta   90.00
_cell.angle_gamma   90.00
#
_symmetry.space_group_name_H-M   'P 1'
#
loop_
_entity.id
_entity.type
_entity.pdbx_description
1 polymer ?
#
loop_
_entity_poly.entity_id
_entity_poly.type
_entity_poly.pdbx_seq_one_letter_code
_entity_poly.pdbx_strand_id
1 'polypeptide(L)'
;MFSFENLFGSLFTWDEPNGRLRYFFNHILIFIVMLFLIAILAAIPQSLRAIAYVFVGVIGLCNLYLIFTNVAKRIWDITGDKKQGIYWTIGLIIAGFIPAIGQIVDLASLIILLFVPGAERVED
;
A
#
# COMPACT_ATOMS: atom_id res chain seq x y z
N MET A 1 9.29 1.70 21.93
CA MET A 1 7.95 1.16 22.28
C MET A 1 7.10 1.18 21.00
N PHE A 2 6.69 0.01 20.49
CA PHE A 2 5.84 -0.07 19.29
C PHE A 2 4.39 0.25 19.69
N SER A 3 3.89 1.44 19.33
CA SER A 3 2.47 1.78 19.44
C SER A 3 1.81 1.74 18.05
N PHE A 4 0.50 1.50 18.02
CA PHE A 4 -0.27 1.50 16.77
C PHE A 4 -0.13 2.82 16.01
N GLU A 5 -0.21 3.95 16.70
CA GLU A 5 -0.01 5.28 16.10
C GLU A 5 1.39 5.46 15.50
N ASN A 6 2.44 4.95 16.17
CA ASN A 6 3.81 5.06 15.66
C ASN A 6 4.06 4.21 14.40
N LEU A 7 3.28 3.15 14.20
CA LEU A 7 3.42 2.25 13.05
C LEU A 7 2.52 2.65 11.89
N PHE A 8 1.25 2.99 12.19
CA PHE A 8 0.19 3.16 11.21
C PHE A 8 -0.34 4.59 11.09
N GLY A 9 -0.02 5.49 12.02
CA GLY A 9 -0.51 6.89 11.99
C GLY A 9 -0.07 7.65 10.74
N SER A 10 1.11 7.34 10.21
CA SER A 10 1.61 7.95 8.97
C SER A 10 0.89 7.46 7.71
N LEU A 11 0.09 6.40 7.74
CA LEU A 11 -0.68 5.94 6.56
C LEU A 11 -1.73 6.97 6.13
N PHE A 12 -2.24 7.75 7.07
CA PHE A 12 -3.38 8.65 6.86
C PHE A 12 -2.97 10.11 6.70
N THR A 13 -1.71 10.45 6.95
CA THR A 13 -1.14 11.80 6.81
C THR A 13 -0.16 11.85 5.64
N TRP A 14 0.23 13.02 5.15
CA TRP A 14 1.20 13.16 4.03
C TRP A 14 2.42 14.02 4.40
N ASP A 15 2.72 14.07 5.69
CA ASP A 15 3.65 15.03 6.26
C ASP A 15 5.09 14.48 6.31
N GLU A 16 5.22 13.15 6.37
CA GLU A 16 6.51 12.45 6.44
C GLU A 16 6.58 11.22 5.50
N PRO A 17 7.80 10.86 5.03
CA PRO A 17 8.05 9.61 4.31
C PRO A 17 7.92 8.38 5.21
N ASN A 18 7.93 7.19 4.61
CA ASN A 18 7.83 5.92 5.34
C ASN A 18 9.14 5.13 5.27
N GLY A 19 9.77 4.92 6.42
CA GLY A 19 10.89 4.00 6.58
C GLY A 19 10.49 2.53 6.31
N ARG A 20 11.51 1.68 6.08
CA ARG A 20 11.34 0.26 5.70
C ARG A 20 10.41 -0.53 6.62
N LEU A 21 10.61 -0.42 7.93
CA LEU A 21 9.86 -1.22 8.90
C LEU A 21 8.38 -0.82 8.96
N ARG A 22 8.08 0.48 8.91
CA ARG A 22 6.69 0.97 8.83
C ARG A 22 6.04 0.55 7.53
N TYR A 23 6.75 0.71 6.40
CA TYR A 23 6.27 0.26 5.10
C TYR A 23 5.87 -1.23 5.12
N PHE A 24 6.71 -2.10 5.68
CA PHE A 24 6.44 -3.53 5.81
C PHE A 24 5.19 -3.84 6.64
N PHE A 25 5.10 -3.30 7.86
CA PHE A 25 3.95 -3.54 8.72
C PHE A 25 2.64 -2.98 8.14
N ASN A 26 2.70 -1.80 7.54
CA ASN A 26 1.58 -1.21 6.82
C ASN A 26 1.12 -2.12 5.68
N HIS A 27 2.06 -2.67 4.90
CA HIS A 27 1.74 -3.55 3.80
C HIS A 27 1.08 -4.85 4.26
N ILE A 28 1.59 -5.45 5.36
CA ILE A 28 0.96 -6.62 5.98
C ILE A 28 -0.46 -6.31 6.45
N LEU A 29 -0.67 -5.18 7.13
CA LEU A 29 -1.99 -4.78 7.60
C LEU A 29 -2.98 -4.63 6.44
N ILE A 30 -2.57 -3.94 5.38
CA ILE A 30 -3.38 -3.73 4.18
C ILE A 30 -3.74 -5.08 3.54
N PHE A 31 -2.78 -6.00 3.45
CA PHE A 31 -2.97 -7.35 2.92
C PHE A 31 -3.95 -8.17 3.75
N ILE A 32 -3.84 -8.15 5.09
CA ILE A 32 -4.76 -8.84 5.99
C ILE A 32 -6.20 -8.31 5.83
N VAL A 33 -6.36 -6.99 5.73
CA VAL A 33 -7.66 -6.36 5.48
C VAL A 33 -8.24 -6.83 4.14
N MET A 34 -7.42 -6.92 3.10
CA MET A 34 -7.85 -7.41 1.78
C MET A 34 -8.31 -8.87 1.82
N LEU A 35 -7.56 -9.76 2.49
CA LEU A 35 -7.94 -11.15 2.67
C LEU A 35 -9.29 -11.30 3.40
N PHE A 36 -9.51 -10.49 4.44
CA PHE A 36 -10.76 -10.49 5.19
C PHE A 36 -11.96 -10.08 4.31
N LEU A 37 -11.79 -9.09 3.43
CA LEU A 37 -12.84 -8.67 2.49
C LEU A 37 -13.19 -9.74 1.47
N ILE A 38 -12.18 -10.44 0.94
CA ILE A 38 -12.40 -11.56 0.01
C ILE A 38 -13.17 -12.68 0.71
N ALA A 39 -12.81 -13.00 1.96
CA ALA A 39 -13.49 -14.02 2.74
C ALA A 39 -14.96 -13.64 3.01
N ILE A 40 -15.25 -12.39 3.37
CA ILE A 40 -16.63 -11.89 3.52
C ILE A 40 -17.40 -12.05 2.21
N LEU A 41 -16.82 -11.62 1.08
CA LEU A 41 -17.50 -11.69 -0.21
C LEU A 41 -17.80 -13.14 -0.62
N ALA A 42 -16.90 -14.08 -0.31
CA ALA A 42 -17.10 -15.50 -0.57
C ALA A 42 -18.22 -16.12 0.28
N ALA A 43 -18.44 -15.60 1.50
CA ALA A 43 -19.45 -16.08 2.43
C ALA A 43 -20.86 -15.48 2.20
N ILE A 44 -20.98 -14.40 1.41
CA ILE A 44 -22.26 -13.72 1.21
C ILE A 44 -23.17 -14.51 0.23
N PRO A 45 -24.46 -14.75 0.59
CA PRO A 45 -25.43 -15.38 -0.28
C PRO A 45 -25.61 -14.65 -1.62
N GLN A 46 -25.88 -15.41 -2.68
CA GLN A 46 -26.00 -14.87 -4.03
C GLN A 46 -27.07 -13.77 -4.16
N SER A 47 -28.15 -13.85 -3.38
CA SER A 47 -29.21 -12.83 -3.33
C SER A 47 -28.75 -11.46 -2.83
N LEU A 48 -27.65 -11.38 -2.08
CA LEU A 48 -27.11 -10.15 -1.51
C LEU A 48 -25.83 -9.66 -2.21
N ARG A 49 -25.37 -10.37 -3.26
CA ARG A 49 -24.10 -10.06 -3.93
C ARG A 49 -24.03 -8.68 -4.56
N ALA A 50 -25.13 -8.15 -5.09
CA ALA A 50 -25.14 -6.81 -5.68
C ALA A 50 -24.75 -5.74 -4.64
N ILE A 51 -25.33 -5.81 -3.45
CA ILE A 51 -25.01 -4.90 -2.32
C ILE A 51 -23.58 -5.17 -1.83
N ALA A 52 -23.18 -6.44 -1.74
CA ALA A 52 -21.84 -6.83 -1.35
C ALA A 52 -20.76 -6.28 -2.29
N TYR A 53 -20.99 -6.28 -3.61
CA TYR A 53 -20.06 -5.72 -4.59
C TYR A 53 -19.90 -4.21 -4.45
N VAL A 54 -20.99 -3.48 -4.17
CA VAL A 54 -20.89 -2.03 -3.90
C VAL A 54 -20.03 -1.79 -2.65
N PHE A 55 -20.29 -2.53 -1.57
CA PHE A 55 -19.55 -2.40 -0.32
C PHE A 55 -18.07 -2.76 -0.49
N VAL A 56 -17.78 -3.89 -1.15
CA VAL A 56 -16.41 -4.31 -1.48
C VAL A 56 -15.75 -3.31 -2.41
N GLY A 57 -16.48 -2.71 -3.36
CA GLY A 57 -15.95 -1.68 -4.24
C GLY A 57 -15.48 -0.44 -3.47
N VAL A 58 -16.29 0.05 -2.53
CA VAL A 58 -15.92 1.18 -1.66
C VAL A 58 -14.70 0.84 -0.81
N ILE A 59 -14.69 -0.31 -0.13
CA ILE A 59 -13.54 -0.68 0.70
C ILE A 59 -12.30 -0.96 -0.15
N GLY A 60 -12.48 -1.54 -1.34
CA GLY A 60 -11.40 -1.76 -2.31
C GLY A 60 -10.74 -0.45 -2.73
N LEU A 61 -11.52 0.62 -2.96
CA LEU A 61 -10.98 1.96 -3.22
C LEU A 61 -10.21 2.51 -2.02
N CYS A 62 -10.72 2.34 -0.80
CA CYS A 62 -9.98 2.71 0.41
C CYS A 62 -8.67 1.92 0.53
N ASN A 63 -8.68 0.62 0.22
CA ASN A 63 -7.49 -0.22 0.27
C ASN A 63 -6.46 0.20 -0.78
N LEU A 64 -6.91 0.49 -2.01
CA LEU A 64 -6.07 1.05 -3.07
C LEU A 64 -5.41 2.37 -2.65
N TYR A 65 -6.17 3.26 -1.99
CA TYR A 65 -5.62 4.49 -1.41
C TYR A 65 -4.52 4.18 -0.39
N LEU A 66 -4.74 3.24 0.52
CA LEU A 66 -3.74 2.86 1.53
C LEU A 66 -2.46 2.30 0.90
N ILE A 67 -2.59 1.44 -0.11
CA ILE A 67 -1.45 0.93 -0.90
C ILE A 67 -0.70 2.11 -1.53
N PHE A 68 -1.43 3.00 -2.21
CA PHE A 68 -0.86 4.18 -2.85
C PHE A 68 -0.07 5.04 -1.86
N THR A 69 -0.67 5.43 -0.73
CA THR A 69 0.02 6.21 0.31
C THR A 69 1.27 5.51 0.82
N ASN A 70 1.19 4.21 1.11
CA ASN A 70 2.30 3.48 1.69
C ASN A 70 3.48 3.35 0.72
N VAL A 71 3.21 3.03 -0.54
CA VAL A 71 4.21 2.91 -1.60
C VAL A 71 4.81 4.27 -1.93
N ALA A 72 3.99 5.30 -2.13
CA ALA A 72 4.46 6.64 -2.48
C ALA A 72 5.36 7.24 -1.41
N LYS A 73 5.01 7.06 -0.13
CA LYS A 73 5.84 7.49 0.98
C LYS A 73 7.14 6.70 1.11
N ARG A 74 7.14 5.41 0.74
CA ARG A 74 8.36 4.60 0.72
C ARG A 74 9.29 5.01 -0.41
N ILE A 75 8.74 5.28 -1.59
CA ILE A 75 9.55 5.80 -2.71
C ILE A 75 10.05 7.20 -2.39
N TRP A 76 9.23 8.07 -1.79
CA TRP A 76 9.67 9.37 -1.29
C TRP A 76 10.82 9.22 -0.30
N ASP A 77 10.75 8.27 0.63
CA ASP A 77 11.87 7.98 1.53
C ASP A 77 13.15 7.64 0.77
N ILE A 78 13.06 6.82 -0.29
CA ILE A 78 14.21 6.39 -1.09
C ILE A 78 14.78 7.52 -1.96
N THR A 79 13.91 8.32 -2.59
CA THR A 79 14.33 9.35 -3.56
C THR A 79 14.60 10.70 -2.91
N GLY A 80 14.13 10.92 -1.69
CA GLY A 80 14.11 12.24 -1.04
C GLY A 80 13.10 13.22 -1.64
N ASP A 81 12.33 12.83 -2.66
CA ASP A 81 11.38 13.69 -3.37
C ASP A 81 9.95 13.14 -3.36
N LYS A 82 9.04 13.90 -2.72
CA LYS A 82 7.61 13.58 -2.61
C LYS A 82 6.92 13.46 -3.96
N LYS A 83 7.25 14.33 -4.92
CA LYS A 83 6.63 14.31 -6.25
C LYS A 83 7.03 13.07 -7.01
N GLN A 84 8.31 12.69 -6.95
CA GLN A 84 8.77 11.43 -7.53
C GLN A 84 8.05 10.25 -6.89
N GLY A 85 7.94 10.20 -5.56
CA GLY A 85 7.21 9.15 -4.86
C GLY A 85 5.79 8.93 -5.39
N ILE A 86 5.07 10.03 -5.63
CA ILE A 86 3.73 10.01 -6.25
C ILE A 86 3.77 9.46 -7.68
N TYR A 87 4.61 10.01 -8.56
CA TYR A 87 4.64 9.63 -9.97
C TYR A 87 5.02 8.17 -10.19
N TRP A 88 6.04 7.68 -9.49
CA TRP A 88 6.46 6.29 -9.57
C TRP A 88 5.37 5.34 -9.06
N THR A 89 4.67 5.71 -7.99
CA THR A 89 3.56 4.89 -7.47
C THR A 89 2.40 4.80 -8.44
N ILE A 90 2.04 5.91 -9.11
CA ILE A 90 1.03 5.88 -10.17
C ILE A 90 1.46 4.90 -11.27
N GLY A 91 2.73 4.98 -11.70
CA GLY A 91 3.29 4.07 -12.69
C GLY A 91 3.22 2.60 -12.28
N LEU A 92 3.57 2.29 -11.02
CA LEU A 92 3.51 0.93 -10.47
C LEU A 92 2.07 0.41 -10.39
N ILE A 93 1.12 1.22 -9.93
CA ILE A 93 -0.29 0.82 -9.89
C ILE A 93 -0.82 0.54 -11.30
N ILE A 94 -0.49 1.39 -12.28
CA ILE A 94 -0.87 1.18 -13.68
C ILE A 94 -0.26 -0.12 -14.22
N ALA A 95 1.01 -0.38 -13.93
CA ALA A 95 1.69 -1.61 -14.32
C ALA A 95 1.05 -2.86 -13.69
N GLY A 96 0.54 -2.75 -12.46
CA GLY A 96 -0.19 -3.81 -11.76
C GLY A 96 -1.45 -4.28 -12.47
N PHE A 97 -2.08 -3.43 -13.30
CA PHE A 97 -3.24 -3.83 -14.12
C PHE A 97 -2.88 -4.68 -15.35
N ILE A 98 -1.59 -4.84 -15.67
CA ILE A 98 -1.15 -5.68 -16.79
C ILE A 98 -1.19 -7.15 -16.35
N PRO A 99 -1.95 -8.04 -17.01
CA PRO A 99 -2.02 -9.45 -16.63
C PRO A 99 -0.65 -10.14 -16.63
N ALA A 100 -0.41 -10.99 -15.62
CA ALA A 100 0.84 -11.72 -15.35
C ALA A 100 2.08 -10.84 -15.07
N ILE A 101 2.39 -9.87 -15.93
CA ILE A 101 3.52 -8.94 -15.78
C ILE A 101 3.32 -8.07 -14.53
N GLY A 102 2.11 -7.57 -14.29
CA GLY A 102 1.79 -6.74 -13.13
C GLY A 102 2.09 -7.45 -11.82
N GLN A 103 1.79 -8.75 -11.71
CA GLN A 103 2.10 -9.52 -10.49
C GLN A 103 3.61 -9.66 -10.26
N ILE A 104 4.39 -9.83 -11.32
CA ILE A 104 5.86 -9.87 -11.23
C ILE A 104 6.40 -8.50 -10.81
N VAL A 105 5.89 -7.43 -11.41
CA VAL A 105 6.29 -6.05 -11.08
C VAL A 105 5.93 -5.72 -9.64
N ASP A 106 4.74 -6.10 -9.16
CA ASP A 106 4.31 -5.87 -7.78
C ASP A 106 5.23 -6.59 -6.78
N LEU A 107 5.52 -7.88 -7.03
CA LEU A 107 6.42 -8.65 -6.17
C LEU A 107 7.84 -8.07 -6.18
N ALA A 108 8.37 -7.75 -7.36
CA ALA A 108 9.69 -7.13 -7.49
C ALA A 108 9.74 -5.78 -6.77
N SER A 109 8.70 -4.96 -6.93
CA SER A 109 8.58 -3.65 -6.28
C SER A 109 8.53 -3.79 -4.76
N LEU A 110 7.74 -4.73 -4.23
CA LEU A 110 7.70 -5.00 -2.78
C LEU A 110 9.09 -5.33 -2.23
N ILE A 111 9.83 -6.21 -2.92
CA ILE A 111 11.20 -6.60 -2.53
C ILE A 111 12.13 -5.38 -2.59
N ILE A 112 12.15 -4.66 -3.73
CA ILE A 112 13.01 -3.49 -3.92
C ILE A 112 12.72 -2.45 -2.83
N LEU A 113 11.46 -2.10 -2.63
CA LEU A 113 11.05 -1.08 -1.67
C LEU A 113 11.34 -1.47 -0.22
N LEU A 114 11.35 -2.76 0.10
CA LEU A 114 11.69 -3.25 1.44
C LEU A 114 13.20 -3.18 1.73
N PHE A 115 14.04 -3.46 0.73
CA PHE A 115 15.48 -3.63 0.93
C PHE A 115 16.33 -2.41 0.54
N VAL A 116 15.87 -1.59 -0.40
CA VAL A 116 16.58 -0.35 -0.76
C VAL A 116 16.57 0.61 0.44
N PRO A 117 17.73 1.10 0.90
CA PRO A 117 17.81 2.11 1.96
C PRO A 117 17.04 3.37 1.59
N GLY A 118 16.47 4.03 2.60
CA GLY A 118 15.98 5.39 2.41
C GLY A 118 17.13 6.35 2.14
N ALA A 119 16.81 7.53 1.62
CA ALA A 119 17.55 8.74 1.91
C ALA A 119 17.37 9.02 3.42
N GLU A 120 18.05 8.24 4.26
CA GLU A 120 18.36 8.68 5.62
C GLU A 120 18.89 10.10 5.47
N ARG A 121 18.28 11.06 6.17
CA ARG A 121 18.94 12.33 6.42
C ARG A 121 20.31 11.93 6.94
N VAL A 122 21.34 12.23 6.18
CA VAL A 122 22.69 12.34 6.69
C VAL A 122 22.56 13.40 7.77
N GLU A 123 22.24 12.98 9.00
CA GLU A 123 22.45 13.80 10.16
C GLU A 123 23.97 13.82 10.30
N ASP A 124 24.53 15.00 9.98
CA ASP A 124 25.91 15.39 10.24
C ASP A 124 26.29 15.17 11.71
#